data_AF-A0A6I4LTF9-F1
#
_entry.id   AF-A0A6I4LTF9-F1
#
_cell.length_a   1.000
_cell.length_b   1.000
_cell.length_c   1.000
_cell.angle_alpha   90.00
_cell.angle_beta   90.00
_cell.angle_gamma   90.00
#
_symmetry.space_group_name_H-M   'P 1'
#
loop_
_entity.id
_entity.type
_entity.pdbx_description
1 polymer ?
#
loop_
_entity_poly.entity_id
_entity_poly.type
_entity_poly.pdbx_seq_one_letter_code
_entity_poly.pdbx_strand_id
1 'polypeptide(L)'
;MDHFLMQAGGAVGAATGVIHGYLGEKKLFALAKIEPPYARQMARLGWQCGAVAWVAMGVLLVFAAGFQSPDARRAVIAASVIVYLTGAVGNAMATKGRHFGWAILALTIGLVQTGW
;
A
#
# COMPACT_ATOMS: atom_id res chain seq x y z
N MET A 1 3.54 25.29 -2.74
CA MET A 1 2.26 24.59 -2.54
C MET A 1 2.41 23.72 -1.31
N ASP A 2 1.40 23.68 -0.45
CA ASP A 2 1.43 22.82 0.74
C ASP A 2 1.35 21.35 0.31
N HIS A 3 2.35 20.55 0.68
CA HIS A 3 2.43 19.12 0.36
C HIS A 3 1.68 18.24 1.39
N PHE A 4 0.92 18.86 2.30
CA PHE A 4 0.20 18.19 3.37
C PHE A 4 -0.67 17.01 2.91
N LEU A 5 -1.45 17.17 1.84
CA LEU A 5 -2.33 16.10 1.33
C LEU A 5 -1.53 14.89 0.83
N MET A 6 -0.38 15.11 0.16
CA MET A 6 0.53 14.04 -0.24
C MET A 6 1.12 13.33 1.00
N GLN A 7 1.55 14.08 2.02
CA GLN A 7 2.07 13.51 3.26
C GLN A 7 1.01 12.71 4.02
N ALA A 8 -0.21 13.23 4.10
CA ALA A 8 -1.36 12.54 4.66
C ALA A 8 -1.66 11.25 3.89
N GLY A 9 -1.61 11.29 2.55
CA GLY A 9 -1.69 10.11 1.69
C GLY A 9 -0.60 9.09 2.03
N GLY A 10 0.66 9.54 2.20
CA GLY A 10 1.76 8.69 2.64
C GLY A 10 1.50 8.00 3.99
N ALA A 11 0.99 8.76 4.98
CA ALA A 11 0.65 8.22 6.30
C ALA A 11 -0.50 7.19 6.22
N VAL A 12 -1.55 7.47 5.45
CA VAL A 12 -2.67 6.55 5.23
C VAL A 12 -2.18 5.26 4.53
N GLY A 13 -1.33 5.38 3.50
CA GLY A 13 -0.74 4.24 2.80
C GLY A 13 0.10 3.37 3.74
N ALA A 14 0.94 3.98 4.57
CA ALA A 14 1.76 3.26 5.54
C ALA A 14 0.90 2.54 6.60
N ALA A 15 -0.09 3.22 7.18
CA ALA A 15 -1.02 2.62 8.13
C ALA A 15 -1.78 1.44 7.49
N THR A 16 -2.20 1.58 6.24
CA THR A 16 -2.86 0.53 5.47
C THR A 16 -1.95 -0.69 5.31
N GLY A 17 -0.68 -0.49 4.98
CA GLY A 17 0.32 -1.57 4.90
C GLY A 17 0.47 -2.34 6.22
N VAL A 18 0.60 -1.62 7.35
CA VAL A 18 0.70 -2.23 8.68
C VAL A 18 -0.55 -3.05 9.01
N ILE A 19 -1.73 -2.46 8.84
CA ILE A 19 -3.02 -3.12 9.12
C ILE A 19 -3.20 -4.34 8.22
N HIS A 20 -2.89 -4.22 6.93
CA HIS A 20 -2.97 -5.32 5.97
C HIS A 20 -2.05 -6.48 6.36
N GLY A 21 -0.77 -6.20 6.64
CA GLY A 21 0.20 -7.21 7.09
C GLY A 21 -0.25 -7.91 8.38
N TYR A 22 -0.72 -7.13 9.37
CA TYR A 22 -1.21 -7.67 10.64
C TYR A 22 -2.46 -8.56 10.48
N LEU A 23 -3.46 -8.09 9.72
CA LEU A 23 -4.68 -8.85 9.47
C LEU A 23 -4.42 -10.11 8.66
N GLY A 24 -3.47 -10.08 7.72
CA GLY A 24 -3.02 -11.28 7.00
C GLY A 24 -2.58 -12.38 7.96
N GLU A 25 -1.71 -12.05 8.92
CA GLU A 25 -1.22 -13.03 9.90
C GLU A 25 -2.32 -13.52 10.86
N LYS A 26 -3.09 -12.59 11.42
CA LYS A 26 -4.04 -12.90 12.51
C LYS A 26 -5.37 -13.46 12.04
N LYS A 27 -5.79 -13.16 10.81
CA LYS A 27 -7.12 -13.54 10.30
C LYS A 27 -7.03 -14.45 9.10
N LEU A 28 -6.19 -14.15 8.11
CA LEU A 28 -6.10 -14.97 6.92
C LEU A 28 -5.28 -16.25 7.18
N PHE A 29 -3.99 -16.12 7.47
CA PHE A 29 -3.11 -17.29 7.59
C PHE A 29 -3.30 -18.09 8.87
N ALA A 30 -3.84 -17.48 9.94
CA ALA A 30 -4.19 -18.20 11.16
C ALA A 30 -5.46 -19.06 11.02
N LEU A 31 -6.42 -18.66 10.19
CA LEU A 31 -7.75 -19.31 10.12
C LEU A 31 -7.97 -20.08 8.81
N ALA A 32 -7.32 -19.68 7.72
CA ALA A 32 -7.51 -20.32 6.42
C ALA A 32 -6.73 -21.63 6.33
N LYS A 33 -7.43 -22.69 5.92
CA LYS A 33 -6.80 -23.94 5.51
C LYS A 33 -6.35 -23.80 4.06
N ILE A 34 -5.05 -23.60 3.86
CA ILE A 34 -4.41 -23.46 2.55
C ILE A 34 -3.48 -24.66 2.36
N GLU A 35 -3.84 -25.53 1.44
CA GLU A 35 -3.04 -26.68 1.03
C GLU A 35 -2.68 -26.54 -0.46
N PRO A 36 -1.48 -26.97 -0.89
CA PRO A 36 -0.39 -27.55 -0.08
C PRO A 36 0.41 -26.52 0.74
N PRO A 37 1.29 -26.94 1.68
CA PRO A 37 2.00 -26.01 2.57
C PRO A 37 2.86 -24.96 1.84
N TYR A 38 3.43 -25.31 0.68
CA TYR A 38 4.21 -24.36 -0.12
C TYR A 38 3.33 -23.23 -0.67
N ALA A 39 2.07 -23.51 -1.03
CA ALA A 39 1.15 -22.49 -1.54
C ALA A 39 0.79 -21.49 -0.45
N ARG A 40 0.60 -21.98 0.79
CA ARG A 40 0.42 -21.13 1.97
C ARG A 40 1.63 -20.22 2.20
N GLN A 41 2.84 -20.76 2.09
CA GLN A 41 4.06 -19.97 2.26
C GLN A 41 4.21 -18.91 1.16
N MET A 42 3.99 -19.26 -0.10
CA MET A 42 4.04 -18.31 -1.22
C MET A 42 3.00 -17.19 -1.07
N ALA A 43 1.77 -17.54 -0.71
CA ALA A 43 0.73 -16.54 -0.44
C ALA A 43 1.12 -15.61 0.72
N ARG A 44 1.67 -16.15 1.81
CA ARG A 44 2.13 -15.37 2.95
C ARG A 44 3.29 -14.44 2.60
N LEU A 45 4.26 -14.91 1.82
CA LEU A 45 5.37 -14.09 1.35
C LEU A 45 4.87 -12.96 0.44
N GLY A 46 4.02 -13.26 -0.54
CA GLY A 46 3.43 -12.24 -1.41
C GLY A 46 2.65 -11.18 -0.63
N TRP A 47 1.87 -11.61 0.36
CA TRP A 47 1.13 -10.72 1.25
C TRP A 47 2.05 -9.77 2.04
N GLN A 48 3.10 -10.31 2.68
CA GLN A 48 4.02 -9.50 3.48
C GLN A 48 4.91 -8.59 2.62
N CYS A 49 5.36 -9.06 1.45
CA CYS A 49 6.07 -8.22 0.50
C CYS A 49 5.22 -7.02 0.06
N GLY A 50 3.93 -7.24 -0.21
CA GLY A 50 2.99 -6.16 -0.50
C GLY A 50 2.82 -5.18 0.67
N ALA A 51 2.61 -5.68 1.88
CA ALA A 51 2.50 -4.87 3.08
C ALA A 51 3.74 -4.00 3.31
N VAL A 52 4.94 -4.59 3.21
CA VAL A 52 6.21 -3.86 3.37
C VAL A 52 6.39 -2.82 2.28
N ALA A 53 6.07 -3.13 1.02
CA ALA A 53 6.14 -2.18 -0.08
C ALA A 53 5.23 -0.96 0.15
N TRP A 54 4.00 -1.18 0.65
CA TRP A 54 3.08 -0.09 0.96
C TRP A 54 3.59 0.78 2.12
N VAL A 55 4.13 0.17 3.17
CA VAL A 55 4.77 0.90 4.28
C VAL A 55 5.95 1.73 3.77
N ALA A 56 6.85 1.14 3.00
CA ALA A 56 8.02 1.81 2.48
C ALA A 56 7.65 3.02 1.60
N MET A 57 6.70 2.86 0.66
CA MET A 57 6.24 3.96 -0.17
C MET A 57 5.53 5.04 0.66
N GLY A 58 4.73 4.66 1.66
CA GLY A 58 4.04 5.61 2.52
C GLY A 58 5.00 6.47 3.35
N VAL A 59 6.03 5.83 3.93
CA VAL A 59 7.10 6.53 4.63
C VAL A 59 7.86 7.47 3.71
N LEU A 60 8.24 7.01 2.50
CA LEU A 60 8.92 7.87 1.52
C LEU A 60 8.07 9.10 1.16
N LEU A 61 6.76 8.93 0.95
CA LEU A 61 5.84 10.03 0.65
C LEU A 61 5.71 11.06 1.78
N VAL A 62 5.70 10.62 3.04
CA VAL A 62 5.70 11.53 4.21
C VAL A 62 6.92 12.44 4.19
N PHE A 63 8.08 11.91 3.82
CA PHE A 63 9.35 12.65 3.77
C PHE A 63 9.63 13.34 2.43
N ALA A 64 8.90 13.02 1.36
CA ALA A 64 9.18 13.50 0.01
C ALA A 64 9.06 15.03 -0.15
N ALA A 65 8.33 15.71 0.74
CA ALA A 65 8.26 17.17 0.79
C ALA A 65 9.62 17.81 1.15
N GLY A 66 10.49 17.09 1.88
CA GLY A 66 11.84 17.56 2.23
C GLY A 66 12.89 17.34 1.14
N PHE A 67 12.52 16.70 0.02
CA PHE A 67 13.46 16.43 -1.06
C PHE A 67 13.78 17.73 -1.81
N GLN A 68 15.08 18.03 -1.90
CA GLN A 68 15.57 19.22 -2.61
C GLN A 68 15.38 19.10 -4.12
N SER A 69 15.30 17.88 -4.65
CA SER A 69 15.03 17.62 -6.07
C SER A 69 13.53 17.40 -6.31
N PRO A 70 12.87 18.26 -7.12
CA PRO A 70 11.50 18.02 -7.57
C PRO A 70 11.37 16.71 -8.35
N ASP A 71 12.39 16.30 -9.10
CA ASP A 71 12.39 15.05 -9.87
C ASP A 71 12.40 13.83 -8.95
N ALA A 72 13.18 13.87 -7.87
CA ALA A 72 13.17 12.79 -6.88
C ALA A 72 11.79 12.63 -6.23
N ARG A 73 11.12 13.74 -5.90
CA ARG A 73 9.76 13.71 -5.35
C ARG A 73 8.77 13.13 -6.35
N ARG A 74 8.80 13.60 -7.61
CA ARG A 74 7.93 13.10 -8.68
C ARG A 74 8.14 11.61 -8.98
N ALA A 75 9.39 11.13 -8.91
CA ALA A 75 9.71 9.72 -9.05
C ALA A 75 9.10 8.87 -7.92
N VAL A 76 9.17 9.34 -6.66
CA VAL A 76 8.52 8.66 -5.52
C VAL A 76 7.00 8.65 -5.67
N ILE A 77 6.40 9.77 -6.08
CA ILE A 77 4.96 9.85 -6.36
C ILE A 77 4.58 8.81 -7.42
N ALA A 78 5.24 8.81 -8.57
CA ALA A 78 4.95 7.86 -9.65
C ALA A 78 5.11 6.39 -9.21
N ALA A 79 6.20 6.06 -8.52
CA ALA A 79 6.45 4.71 -8.02
C ALA A 79 5.38 4.27 -7.01
N SER A 80 5.00 5.17 -6.08
CA SER A 80 3.96 4.88 -5.10
C SER A 80 2.59 4.66 -5.73
N VAL A 81 2.23 5.42 -6.78
CA VAL A 81 0.98 5.25 -7.51
C VAL A 81 0.92 3.86 -8.14
N ILE A 82 2.01 3.40 -8.77
CA ILE A 82 2.09 2.06 -9.35
C ILE A 82 1.88 1.00 -8.26
N VAL A 83 2.64 1.09 -7.16
CA VAL A 83 2.58 0.12 -6.05
C VAL A 83 1.19 0.05 -5.42
N TYR A 84 0.59 1.19 -5.10
CA TYR A 84 -0.75 1.24 -4.51
C TYR A 84 -1.84 0.84 -5.49
N LEU A 85 -1.69 1.14 -6.79
CA LEU A 85 -2.65 0.72 -7.81
C LEU A 85 -2.65 -0.80 -7.96
N THR A 86 -1.47 -1.43 -8.00
CA THR A 86 -1.36 -2.90 -8.00
C THR A 86 -2.03 -3.49 -6.75
N GLY A 87 -1.81 -2.88 -5.59
CA GLY A 87 -2.48 -3.27 -4.35
C GLY A 87 -4.00 -3.11 -4.42
N ALA A 88 -4.50 -1.97 -4.92
CA ALA A 88 -5.93 -1.67 -5.02
C ALA A 88 -6.62 -2.67 -5.96
N VAL A 89 -6.08 -2.88 -7.16
CA VAL A 89 -6.61 -3.83 -8.15
C VAL A 89 -6.57 -5.25 -7.59
N GLY A 90 -5.44 -5.68 -7.02
CA GLY A 90 -5.29 -7.01 -6.43
C GLY A 90 -6.31 -7.28 -5.32
N ASN A 91 -6.52 -6.33 -4.40
CA ASN A 91 -7.52 -6.45 -3.34
C ASN A 91 -8.95 -6.43 -3.86
N ALA A 92 -9.25 -5.56 -4.85
CA ALA A 92 -10.57 -5.49 -5.46
C ALA A 92 -10.91 -6.82 -6.15
N MET A 93 -9.98 -7.39 -6.91
CA MET A 93 -10.16 -8.68 -7.58
C MET A 93 -10.33 -9.83 -6.59
N ALA A 94 -9.42 -9.93 -5.60
CA ALA A 94 -9.43 -11.01 -4.61
C ALA A 94 -10.72 -11.01 -3.77
N THR A 95 -11.30 -9.84 -3.52
CA THR A 95 -12.51 -9.70 -2.69
C THR A 95 -13.78 -9.44 -3.50
N LYS A 96 -13.70 -9.45 -4.84
CA LYS A 96 -14.79 -9.06 -5.76
C LYS A 96 -15.40 -7.69 -5.40
N GLY A 97 -14.55 -6.76 -4.98
CA GLY A 97 -14.92 -5.40 -4.55
C GLY A 97 -15.56 -5.30 -3.16
N ARG A 98 -15.79 -6.41 -2.44
CA ARG A 98 -16.59 -6.43 -1.21
C ARG A 98 -15.84 -5.94 0.04
N HIS A 99 -14.51 -5.82 -0.02
CA HIS A 99 -13.69 -5.37 1.09
C HIS A 99 -13.17 -3.96 0.85
N PHE A 100 -13.27 -3.07 1.84
CA PHE A 100 -12.93 -1.64 1.69
C PHE A 100 -11.43 -1.35 1.47
N GLY A 101 -10.55 -2.33 1.68
CA GLY A 101 -9.09 -2.15 1.55
C GLY A 101 -8.63 -1.60 0.20
N TRP A 102 -9.28 -1.97 -0.91
CA TRP A 102 -8.96 -1.41 -2.23
C TRP A 102 -9.33 0.08 -2.33
N ALA A 103 -10.43 0.50 -1.70
CA ALA A 103 -10.89 1.88 -1.71
C ALA A 103 -9.97 2.79 -0.90
N ILE A 104 -9.39 2.30 0.21
CA ILE A 104 -8.38 3.06 0.98
C ILE A 104 -7.11 3.30 0.15
N LEU A 105 -6.67 2.29 -0.62
CA LEU A 105 -5.52 2.46 -1.53
C LEU A 105 -5.84 3.42 -2.68
N ALA A 106 -7.05 3.38 -3.24
CA ALA A 106 -7.49 4.34 -4.25
C ALA A 106 -7.54 5.78 -3.70
N LEU A 107 -8.05 5.97 -2.48
CA LEU A 107 -8.01 7.25 -1.78
C LEU A 107 -6.57 7.73 -1.57
N THR A 108 -5.69 6.83 -1.15
CA THR A 108 -4.25 7.13 -0.98
C THR A 108 -3.63 7.65 -2.27
N ILE A 109 -3.94 7.03 -3.41
CA ILE A 109 -3.48 7.49 -4.73
C ILE A 109 -3.98 8.91 -5.02
N GLY A 110 -5.27 9.19 -4.80
CA GLY A 110 -5.85 10.52 -5.01
C GLY A 110 -5.17 11.61 -4.17
N LEU A 111 -4.90 11.31 -2.89
CA LEU A 111 -4.17 12.22 -2.00
C LEU A 111 -2.73 12.46 -2.46
N VAL A 112 -2.02 11.40 -2.84
CA VAL A 112 -0.62 11.47 -3.26
C VAL A 112 -0.42 12.29 -4.54
N GLN A 113 -1.37 12.24 -5.48
CA GLN A 113 -1.32 13.03 -6.71
C GLN A 113 -1.41 14.54 -6.49
N THR A 114 -1.79 15.01 -5.31
CA THR A 114 -1.77 16.46 -5.01
C THR A 114 -0.35 17.02 -4.87
N GLY A 115 0.67 16.16 -4.75
CA GLY A 115 2.07 16.53 -4.55
C GLY A 115 2.89 16.78 -5.82
N TRP A 116 2.28 16.69 -7.01
CA TRP A 116 2.92 16.95 -8.31
C TRP A 116 3.50 18.36 -8.41
#